data_AF-A0A6P8XNV3-F1
#
_entry.id   AF-A0A6P8XNV3-F1
#
_cell.length_a   1.000
_cell.length_b   1.000
_cell.length_c   1.000
_cell.angle_alpha   90.00
_cell.angle_beta   90.00
_cell.angle_gamma   90.00
#
_symmetry.space_group_name_H-M   'P 1'
#
loop_
_entity.id
_entity.type
_entity.pdbx_description
1 polymer ?
#
loop_
_entity_poly.entity_id
_entity_poly.type
_entity_poly.pdbx_seq_one_letter_code
_entity_poly.pdbx_strand_id
1 'polypeptide(L)' 'MNFSWLGLLIFAMIAVVVSAGGCPAPFKHEKNHCVTDRTIRGECPHGSTYKINVNKCVYGA' A
#
# COMPACT_ATOMS: atom_id res chain seq x y z
N MET A 1 34.95 4.15 21.20
CA MET A 1 33.52 4.47 21.40
C MET A 1 32.68 3.46 20.64
N ASN A 2 31.71 2.83 21.30
CA ASN A 2 30.90 1.75 20.72
C ASN A 2 29.77 2.36 19.88
N PHE A 3 29.88 2.28 18.55
CA PHE A 3 28.86 2.76 17.61
C PHE A 3 27.63 1.83 17.49
N SER A 4 27.47 0.86 18.41
CA SER A 4 26.35 -0.11 18.39
C SER A 4 24.96 0.56 18.41
N TRP A 5 24.83 1.76 18.96
CA TRP A 5 23.57 2.51 18.95
C TRP A 5 23.14 2.92 17.53
N LEU A 6 24.09 3.26 16.65
CA LEU A 6 23.80 3.62 15.27
C LEU A 6 23.24 2.42 14.49
N GLY A 7 23.75 1.21 14.74
CA GLY A 7 23.22 -0.01 14.13
C GLY A 7 21.76 -0.27 14.49
N LEU A 8 21.38 -0.08 15.77
CA LEU A 8 20.00 -0.19 16.23
C LEU A 8 19.09 0.86 15.58
N LEU A 9 19.58 2.08 15.42
CA LEU A 9 18.84 3.19 14.80
C LEU A 9 18.59 2.92 13.31
N ILE A 10 19.61 2.45 12.59
CA ILE A 10 19.50 2.10 11.17
C ILE A 10 18.52 0.93 10.98
N PHE A 11 18.60 -0.10 11.82
CA PHE A 11 17.69 -1.25 11.75
C PHE A 11 16.23 -0.86 12.01
N ALA A 12 15.98 0.03 12.98
CA ALA A 12 14.65 0.57 13.25
C ALA A 12 14.09 1.34 12.06
N MET A 13 14.91 2.14 11.37
CA MET A 13 14.48 2.89 10.18
C MET A 13 14.13 1.95 9.01
N ILE A 14 14.92 0.90 8.79
CA ILE A 14 14.64 -0.10 7.75
C ILE A 14 13.35 -0.85 8.05
N ALA A 15 13.12 -1.24 9.31
CA ALA A 15 11.90 -1.92 9.72
C ALA A 15 10.64 -1.08 9.45
N VAL A 16 10.70 0.24 9.67
CA VAL A 16 9.57 1.16 9.36
C VAL A 16 9.29 1.23 7.86
N VAL A 17 10.31 1.24 7.01
CA VAL A 17 10.15 1.28 5.55
C VAL A 17 9.57 -0.03 5.00
N VAL A 18 9.96 -1.18 5.55
CA VAL A 18 9.46 -2.49 5.10
C VAL A 18 8.06 -2.79 5.67
N SER A 19 7.74 -2.27 6.85
CA SER A 19 6.42 -2.44 7.49
C SER A 19 5.38 -1.44 7.00
N ALA A 20 5.78 -0.43 6.22
CA ALA A 20 4.85 0.35 5.43
C ALA A 20 4.27 -0.58 4.36
N GLY A 21 3.22 -1.32 4.73
CA GLY A 21 2.42 -2.18 3.87
C GLY A 21 1.80 -1.37 2.74
N GLY A 22 2.63 -1.00 1.78
CA GLY A 22 2.27 -0.21 0.63
C GLY A 22 1.46 -1.10 -0.30
N CYS A 23 0.23 -0.65 -0.58
CA CYS A 23 -0.60 -1.24 -1.61
C CYS A 23 0.21 -1.49 -2.89
N PRO A 24 0.04 -2.64 -3.55
CA PRO A 24 0.75 -2.92 -4.79
C PRO A 24 0.39 -1.86 -5.82
N ALA A 25 1.37 -1.32 -6.56
CA ALA A 25 1.06 -0.40 -7.66
C ALA A 25 0.16 -1.12 -8.70
N PRO A 26 -0.90 -0.49 -9.23
CA PRO A 26 -1.26 0.94 -9.18
C PRO A 26 -2.16 1.36 -8.00
N PHE A 27 -2.41 0.48 -7.03
CA PHE A 27 -3.31 0.76 -5.91
C PHE A 27 -2.67 1.73 -4.91
N LYS A 28 -3.44 2.73 -4.51
CA LYS A 28 -3.10 3.69 -3.47
C LYS A 28 -3.79 3.30 -2.17
N HIS A 29 -3.13 3.56 -1.06
CA HIS A 29 -3.74 3.37 0.24
C HIS A 29 -4.77 4.49 0.50
N GLU A 30 -6.05 4.13 0.62
CA GLU A 30 -7.12 5.07 0.96
C GLU A 30 -7.94 4.50 2.11
N LYS A 31 -7.93 5.23 3.23
CA LYS A 31 -8.50 4.81 4.52
C LYS A 31 -7.85 3.52 5.05
N ASN A 32 -8.48 2.37 4.82
CA ASN A 32 -8.04 1.05 5.28
C ASN A 32 -7.97 0.05 4.12
N HIS A 33 -8.05 0.55 2.88
CA HIS A 33 -8.16 -0.27 1.69
C HIS A 33 -7.17 0.20 0.63
N CYS A 34 -6.67 -0.75 -0.16
CA CYS A 34 -5.88 -0.46 -1.34
C CYS A 34 -6.82 -0.20 -2.51
N VAL A 35 -6.91 1.04 -2.97
CA VAL A 35 -7.87 1.46 -4.00
C VAL A 35 -7.19 2.02 -5.24
N THR A 36 -7.83 1.87 -6.40
CA THR A 36 -7.43 2.53 -7.64
C THR A 36 -8.67 3.01 -8.38
N ASP A 37 -8.49 4.06 -9.18
CA ASP A 37 -9.51 4.50 -10.12
C ASP A 37 -9.74 3.44 -11.20
N ARG A 38 -10.93 3.46 -11.81
CA ARG A 38 -11.22 2.58 -12.93
C ARG A 38 -10.30 2.89 -14.10
N THR A 39 -9.85 1.84 -14.79
CA THR A 39 -9.16 2.03 -16.07
C THR A 39 -10.13 2.57 -17.12
N ILE A 40 -9.61 3.20 -18.18
CA ILE A 40 -10.40 3.81 -19.27
C ILE A 40 -11.33 2.79 -19.95
N ARG A 41 -11.03 1.49 -19.84
CA ARG A 41 -11.85 0.38 -20.36
C ARG A 41 -12.97 -0.06 -19.41
N GLY A 42 -13.16 0.60 -18.27
CA GLY A 42 -14.28 0.39 -17.35
C GLY A 42 -14.11 -0.77 -16.36
N GLU A 43 -13.11 -1.63 -16.57
CA GLU A 43 -12.79 -2.77 -15.73
C GLU A 43 -11.77 -2.44 -14.64
N CYS A 44 -11.96 -3.08 -13.49
CA CYS A 44 -11.02 -3.03 -12.38
C CYS A 44 -9.82 -3.95 -12.66
N PRO A 45 -8.61 -3.53 -12.27
CA PRO A 45 -7.41 -4.36 -12.42
C PRO A 45 -7.50 -5.68 -11.64
N HIS A 46 -6.72 -6.68 -12.07
CA HIS A 46 -6.79 -8.05 -11.56
C HIS A 46 -6.61 -8.09 -10.03
N GLY A 47 -7.46 -8.86 -9.33
CA GLY A 47 -7.44 -8.95 -7.87
C GLY A 47 -8.10 -7.77 -7.15
N SER A 48 -8.87 -6.94 -7.85
CA SER A 48 -9.66 -5.87 -7.25
C SER A 48 -11.14 -5.91 -7.64
N THR A 49 -11.99 -5.52 -6.69
CA THR A 49 -13.44 -5.52 -6.80
C THR A 49 -13.95 -4.08 -6.82
N TYR A 50 -14.79 -3.72 -7.79
CA TYR A 50 -15.40 -2.41 -7.82
C TYR A 50 -16.39 -2.25 -6.67
N LYS A 51 -16.18 -1.25 -5.80
CA LYS A 51 -17.12 -0.91 -4.72
C LYS A 51 -17.82 0.41 -5.08
N ILE A 52 -19.12 0.34 -5.33
CA ILE A 52 -19.97 1.50 -5.68
C ILE A 52 -19.89 2.58 -4.60
N ASN A 53 -19.81 2.19 -3.32
CA ASN A 53 -19.77 3.11 -2.18
C ASN A 53 -18.57 4.07 -2.19
N VAL A 54 -17.44 3.66 -2.78
CA VAL A 54 -16.24 4.50 -2.92
C VAL A 54 -15.95 4.87 -4.37
N ASN A 55 -16.83 4.47 -5.31
CA ASN A 55 -16.67 4.60 -6.76
C ASN A 55 -15.27 4.20 -7.27
N LYS A 56 -14.62 3.23 -6.61
CA LYS A 56 -13.22 2.84 -6.83
C LYS A 56 -13.07 1.32 -6.79
N CYS A 57 -12.00 0.85 -7.40
CA CYS A 57 -11.61 -0.55 -7.38
C CYS A 57 -10.81 -0.84 -6.11
N VAL A 58 -11.26 -1.78 -5.28
CA VAL A 58 -10.61 -2.15 -4.02
C VAL A 58 -9.88 -3.48 -4.18
N TYR A 59 -8.58 -3.51 -3.94
CA TYR A 59 -7.74 -4.70 -3.99
C TYR A 59 -8.02 -5.62 -2.79
N GLY A 60 -8.20 -6.92 -3.06
CA GLY A 60 -8.41 -7.94 -2.01
C GLY A 60 -9.78 -7.93 -1.32
N ALA A 61 -10.83 -7.41 -1.98
CA ALA A 61 -12.16 -7.17 -1.40
C ALA A 61 -13.31 -7.98 -1.99
#